data_AF-A0A2A4TRI7-F1
#
_entry.id   AF-A0A2A4TRI7-F1
#
_cell.length_a   1.000
_cell.length_b   1.000
_cell.length_c   1.000
_cell.angle_alpha   90.00
_cell.angle_beta   90.00
_cell.angle_gamma   90.00
#
_symmetry.space_group_name_H-M   'P 1'
#
loop_
_entity.id
_entity.type
_entity.pdbx_description
1 polymer ?
#
loop_
_entity_poly.entity_id
_entity_poly.type
_entity_poly.pdbx_seq_one_letter_code
_entity_poly.pdbx_strand_id
1 'polypeptide(L)'
;DNFKTKNDTYGHNIGDLIIKKLITCIKNIVRENDIIVRFGGDEFIVLLPNTNIINSQKVGRKLISYINEINQLESKELNFTVTIGTAEYKEEDVTVDNIIKRADESLYKAKKLGKNCVV
;
A
#
# COMPACT_ATOMS: atom_id res chain seq x y z
N ASP A 1 -5.62 4.07 -4.12
CA ASP A 1 -6.98 3.84 -4.67
C ASP A 1 -7.37 4.93 -5.67
N ASN A 2 -8.04 4.55 -6.76
CA ASN A 2 -8.57 5.47 -7.78
C ASN A 2 -7.51 6.44 -8.34
N PHE A 3 -6.24 6.01 -8.46
CA PHE A 3 -5.13 6.88 -8.85
C PHE A 3 -5.32 7.46 -10.26
N LYS A 4 -5.79 6.64 -11.21
CA LYS A 4 -6.14 7.12 -12.56
C LYS A 4 -7.16 8.27 -12.51
N THR A 5 -8.25 8.12 -11.75
CA THR A 5 -9.26 9.18 -11.57
C THR A 5 -8.65 10.45 -10.98
N LYS A 6 -7.69 10.33 -10.06
CA LYS A 6 -6.96 11.49 -9.52
C LYS A 6 -6.15 12.20 -10.60
N ASN A 7 -5.40 11.46 -11.42
CA ASN A 7 -4.66 12.04 -12.55
C ASN A 7 -5.60 12.71 -13.56
N ASP A 8 -6.72 12.06 -13.89
CA ASP A 8 -7.69 12.58 -14.85
C ASP A 8 -8.37 13.87 -14.32
N THR A 9 -8.50 14.01 -12.98
CA THR A 9 -9.17 15.17 -12.35
C THR A 9 -8.21 16.34 -12.10
N TYR A 10 -7.00 16.07 -11.60
CA TYR A 10 -6.08 17.10 -11.10
C TYR A 10 -4.76 17.18 -11.88
N GLY A 11 -4.58 16.34 -12.89
CA GLY A 11 -3.37 16.28 -13.71
C GLY A 11 -2.26 15.41 -13.11
N HIS A 12 -1.34 14.98 -13.97
CA HIS A 12 -0.23 14.09 -13.60
C HIS A 12 0.72 14.67 -12.54
N ASN A 13 0.88 16.00 -12.49
CA ASN A 13 1.70 16.67 -11.46
C ASN A 13 1.20 16.35 -10.04
N ILE A 14 -0.12 16.34 -9.83
CA ILE A 14 -0.72 15.97 -8.55
C ILE A 14 -0.55 14.48 -8.27
N GLY A 15 -0.66 13.63 -9.30
CA GLY A 15 -0.35 12.20 -9.20
C GLY A 15 1.06 11.92 -8.69
N ASP A 16 2.05 12.62 -9.24
CA ASP A 16 3.45 12.47 -8.83
C ASP A 16 3.67 12.90 -7.37
N LEU A 17 3.00 13.97 -6.92
CA LEU A 17 3.02 14.40 -5.52
C LEU A 17 2.41 13.33 -4.60
N ILE A 18 1.29 12.74 -4.99
CA ILE A 18 0.65 11.65 -4.25
C ILE A 18 1.59 10.44 -4.13
N ILE A 19 2.30 10.06 -5.19
CA ILE A 19 3.26 8.95 -5.15
C ILE A 19 4.41 9.25 -4.18
N LYS A 20 5.01 10.45 -4.26
CA LYS A 20 6.09 10.87 -3.35
C LYS A 20 5.61 10.86 -1.90
N LYS A 21 4.39 11.32 -1.66
CA LYS A 21 3.77 11.34 -0.34
C LYS A 21 3.50 9.93 0.18
N LEU A 22 2.98 9.02 -0.64
CA LEU A 22 2.80 7.61 -0.28
C LEU A 22 4.13 6.98 0.16
N ILE A 23 5.22 7.18 -0.59
CA ILE A 23 6.55 6.68 -0.20
C ILE A 23 7.00 7.25 1.14
N THR A 24 6.77 8.54 1.38
CA THR A 24 7.09 9.19 2.66
C THR A 24 6.27 8.57 3.81
N CYS A 25 4.98 8.33 3.59
CA CYS A 25 4.12 7.64 4.56
C CYS A 25 4.61 6.22 4.84
N ILE A 26 4.96 5.43 3.81
CA ILE A 26 5.47 4.07 4.00
C ILE A 26 6.76 4.10 4.84
N LYS A 27 7.72 4.98 4.51
CA LYS A 27 8.99 5.12 5.23
C LYS A 27 8.84 5.48 6.71
N ASN A 28 7.80 6.24 7.08
CA ASN A 28 7.53 6.58 8.48
C ASN A 28 6.93 5.42 9.28
N ILE A 29 6.44 4.37 8.61
CA ILE A 29 5.75 3.25 9.23
C ILE A 29 6.63 2.00 9.31
N VAL A 30 7.41 1.74 8.26
CA VAL A 30 8.25 0.54 8.13
C VAL A 30 9.62 0.74 8.80
N ARG A 31 10.33 -0.37 9.03
CA ARG A 31 11.68 -0.38 9.60
C ARG A 31 12.71 -0.07 8.52
N GLU A 32 13.92 0.30 8.93
CA GLU A 32 15.04 0.58 8.02
C GLU A 32 15.40 -0.62 7.11
N ASN A 33 15.26 -1.85 7.64
CA ASN A 33 15.55 -3.08 6.89
C ASN A 33 14.37 -3.60 6.05
N ASP A 34 13.21 -2.94 6.11
CA ASP A 34 12.07 -3.30 5.27
C ASP A 34 12.29 -2.73 3.85
N ILE A 35 11.88 -3.49 2.83
CA ILE A 35 12.16 -3.14 1.43
C ILE A 35 10.90 -2.61 0.77
N ILE A 36 11.00 -1.45 0.15
CA ILE A 36 9.91 -0.81 -0.61
C ILE A 36 10.24 -0.90 -2.09
N VAL A 37 9.35 -1.51 -2.86
CA VAL A 37 9.48 -1.66 -4.32
C VAL A 37 8.30 -0.97 -5.00
N ARG A 38 8.58 -0.12 -5.99
CA ARG A 38 7.55 0.34 -6.93
C ARG A 38 7.40 -0.72 -8.01
N PHE A 39 6.30 -1.47 -7.96
CA PHE A 39 6.06 -2.61 -8.84
C PHE A 39 5.42 -2.17 -10.17
N GLY A 40 4.58 -1.15 -10.13
CA GLY A 40 3.89 -0.59 -11.29
C GLY A 40 3.67 0.92 -11.19
N GLY A 41 2.72 1.43 -11.97
CA GLY A 41 2.37 2.86 -12.00
C GLY A 41 2.07 3.42 -10.60
N ASP A 42 1.03 2.90 -9.97
CA ASP A 42 0.58 3.22 -8.60
C ASP A 42 0.64 2.02 -7.64
N GLU A 43 1.35 0.96 -8.03
CA GLU A 43 1.44 -0.29 -7.29
C GLU A 43 2.79 -0.42 -6.58
N PHE A 44 2.74 -0.77 -5.30
CA PHE A 44 3.90 -0.87 -4.43
C PHE A 44 3.87 -2.19 -3.66
N ILE A 45 5.04 -2.79 -3.50
CA ILE A 45 5.28 -3.94 -2.65
C ILE A 45 6.13 -3.48 -1.47
N VAL A 46 5.75 -3.90 -0.27
CA VAL A 46 6.55 -3.72 0.95
C VAL A 46 6.88 -5.11 1.47
N LEU A 47 8.17 -5.47 1.42
CA LEU A 47 8.67 -6.72 1.98
C LEU A 47 9.11 -6.47 3.43
N LEU A 48 8.55 -7.27 4.33
CA LEU A 48 8.77 -7.18 5.78
C LEU A 48 9.53 -8.44 6.25
N PRO A 49 10.86 -8.42 6.36
CA PRO A 49 11.61 -9.57 6.85
C PRO A 49 11.17 -9.97 8.27
N ASN A 50 11.22 -11.27 8.56
CA ASN A 50 10.92 -11.83 9.89
C ASN A 50 9.56 -11.37 10.46
N THR A 51 8.55 -11.27 9.59
CA THR A 51 7.23 -10.74 9.93
C THR A 51 6.14 -11.72 9.49
N ASN A 52 5.31 -12.14 10.44
CA ASN A 52 4.16 -13.00 10.17
C ASN A 52 2.94 -12.22 9.66
N ILE A 53 1.91 -12.93 9.21
CA ILE A 53 0.71 -12.34 8.61
C ILE A 53 -0.02 -11.35 9.54
N ILE A 54 -0.05 -11.64 10.84
CA ILE A 54 -0.74 -10.79 11.83
C ILE A 54 -0.01 -9.44 11.94
N ASN A 55 1.32 -9.48 12.00
CA ASN A 55 2.14 -8.28 12.11
C ASN A 55 2.19 -7.50 10.78
N SER A 56 2.19 -8.16 9.63
CA SER A 56 2.08 -7.47 8.34
C SER A 56 0.75 -6.74 8.20
N GLN A 57 -0.37 -7.34 8.65
CA GLN A 57 -1.66 -6.67 8.69
C GLN A 57 -1.66 -5.47 9.64
N LYS A 58 -1.00 -5.56 10.81
CA LYS A 58 -0.85 -4.42 11.73
C LYS A 58 -0.10 -3.26 11.08
N VAL A 59 0.99 -3.54 10.35
CA VAL A 59 1.72 -2.53 9.58
C VAL A 59 0.81 -1.87 8.54
N GLY A 60 0.04 -2.66 7.79
CA GLY A 60 -0.94 -2.14 6.84
C GLY A 60 -2.01 -1.25 7.48
N ARG A 61 -2.59 -1.66 8.61
CA ARG A 61 -3.56 -0.84 9.38
C ARG A 61 -2.94 0.47 9.86
N LYS A 62 -1.70 0.42 10.37
CA LYS A 62 -0.97 1.60 10.83
C LYS A 62 -0.74 2.59 9.67
N LEU A 63 -0.36 2.10 8.49
CA LEU A 63 -0.21 2.93 7.29
C LEU A 63 -1.53 3.60 6.88
N ILE A 64 -2.63 2.84 6.86
CA ILE A 64 -3.95 3.38 6.54
C ILE A 64 -4.38 4.47 7.54
N SER A 65 -4.23 4.23 8.85
CA SER A 65 -4.53 5.23 9.88
C SER A 65 -3.71 6.51 9.68
N TYR A 66 -2.40 6.34 9.46
CA TYR A 66 -1.48 7.46 9.27
C TYR A 66 -1.82 8.30 8.04
N ILE A 67 -2.19 7.67 6.91
CA ILE A 67 -2.65 8.38 5.71
C ILE A 67 -3.96 9.12 5.99
N ASN A 68 -4.91 8.49 6.70
CA ASN A 68 -6.19 9.12 7.03
C ASN A 68 -6.03 10.34 7.94
N GLU A 69 -5.10 10.30 8.89
CA GLU A 69 -4.75 11.44 9.74
C GLU A 69 -4.16 12.59 8.92
N ILE A 70 -3.19 12.29 8.05
CA ILE A 70 -2.59 13.31 7.16
C ILE A 70 -3.63 13.95 6.25
N ASN A 71 -4.57 13.17 5.71
CA ASN A 71 -5.64 13.68 4.85
C ASN A 71 -6.56 14.70 5.54
N GLN A 72 -6.62 14.73 6.88
CA GLN A 72 -7.42 15.72 7.62
C GLN A 72 -6.75 17.10 7.66
N LEU A 73 -5.43 17.15 7.46
CA LEU A 73 -4.62 18.37 7.54
C LEU A 73 -4.28 18.94 6.16
N GLU A 74 -4.74 18.29 5.08
CA GLU A 74 -4.24 18.49 3.73
C GLU A 74 -5.32 18.94 2.74
N SER A 75 -4.86 19.46 1.60
CA SER A 75 -5.76 19.87 0.53
C SER A 75 -6.47 18.66 -0.08
N LYS A 76 -7.74 18.83 -0.44
CA LYS A 76 -8.59 17.74 -0.98
C LYS A 76 -8.00 17.07 -2.24
N GLU A 77 -7.24 17.82 -3.05
CA GLU A 77 -6.55 17.30 -4.23
C GLU A 77 -5.45 16.29 -3.86
N LEU A 78 -4.74 16.52 -2.75
CA LEU A 78 -3.69 15.65 -2.22
C LEU A 78 -4.21 14.50 -1.35
N ASN A 79 -5.51 14.44 -1.05
CA ASN A 79 -6.08 13.33 -0.29
C ASN A 79 -6.11 12.05 -1.11
N PHE A 80 -5.62 10.96 -0.55
CA PHE A 80 -5.64 9.63 -1.16
C PHE A 80 -5.84 8.54 -0.11
N THR A 81 -6.32 7.37 -0.54
CA THR A 81 -6.38 6.16 0.29
C THR A 81 -5.61 5.03 -0.38
N VAL A 82 -5.25 4.02 0.40
CA VAL A 82 -4.59 2.81 -0.10
C VAL A 82 -5.38 1.58 0.31
N THR A 83 -5.44 0.61 -0.58
CA THR A 83 -5.92 -0.74 -0.29
C THR A 83 -4.72 -1.66 -0.29
N ILE A 84 -4.63 -2.54 0.71
CA ILE A 84 -3.44 -3.37 0.95
C ILE A 84 -3.86 -4.84 0.98
N GLY A 85 -3.14 -5.67 0.24
CA GLY A 85 -3.19 -7.12 0.39
C GLY A 85 -1.92 -7.62 1.05
N THR A 86 -2.06 -8.57 1.98
CA THR A 86 -0.93 -9.16 2.71
C THR A 86 -0.81 -10.66 2.43
N ALA A 87 0.43 -11.14 2.45
CA ALA A 87 0.77 -12.54 2.42
C ALA A 87 2.04 -12.78 3.25
N GLU A 88 2.09 -13.92 3.92
CA GLU A 88 3.25 -14.40 4.66
C GLU A 88 3.94 -15.49 3.83
N TYR A 89 5.29 -15.48 3.83
CA TYR A 89 6.09 -16.54 3.22
C TYR A 89 5.78 -17.89 3.86
N LYS A 90 5.71 -18.93 3.04
CA LYS A 90 5.53 -20.31 3.44
C LYS A 90 6.63 -21.17 2.85
N GLU A 91 6.96 -22.27 3.52
CA GLU A 91 7.98 -23.22 3.05
C GLU A 91 7.63 -23.81 1.67
N GLU A 92 6.34 -23.89 1.32
CA GLU A 92 5.85 -24.34 0.02
C GLU A 92 5.99 -23.31 -1.12
N ASP A 93 6.35 -22.05 -0.81
CA ASP A 93 6.57 -21.03 -1.85
C ASP A 93 7.92 -21.27 -2.54
N VAL A 94 7.85 -21.77 -3.78
CA VAL A 94 9.03 -22.09 -4.59
C VAL A 94 9.63 -20.82 -5.22
N THR A 95 8.79 -19.81 -5.50
CA THR A 95 9.21 -18.53 -6.07
C THR A 95 8.56 -17.36 -5.34
N VAL A 96 9.18 -16.18 -5.46
CA VAL A 96 8.61 -14.92 -4.93
C VAL A 96 7.22 -14.64 -5.54
N ASP A 97 6.99 -15.05 -6.79
CA ASP A 97 5.70 -14.89 -7.47
C ASP A 97 4.55 -15.61 -6.76
N ASN A 98 4.82 -16.73 -6.06
CA ASN A 98 3.79 -17.41 -5.27
C ASN A 98 3.26 -16.53 -4.14
N ILE A 99 4.16 -15.80 -3.47
CA ILE A 99 3.84 -14.89 -2.38
C ILE A 99 3.12 -13.65 -2.93
N ILE A 100 3.66 -13.06 -4.01
CA ILE A 100 3.07 -11.88 -4.67
C ILE A 100 1.65 -12.19 -5.12
N LYS A 101 1.42 -13.36 -5.73
CA LYS A 101 0.08 -13.79 -6.15
C LYS A 101 -0.90 -13.86 -4.98
N ARG A 102 -0.50 -14.43 -3.83
CA ARG A 102 -1.36 -14.47 -2.64
C ARG A 102 -1.64 -13.07 -2.08
N ALA A 103 -0.64 -12.18 -2.10
CA ALA A 103 -0.82 -10.79 -1.70
C ALA A 103 -1.79 -10.05 -2.63
N ASP A 104 -1.69 -10.29 -3.94
CA ASP A 104 -2.61 -9.72 -4.94
C ASP A 104 -4.03 -10.26 -4.80
N GLU A 105 -4.21 -11.55 -4.52
CA GLU A 105 -5.52 -12.13 -4.22
C GLU A 105 -6.15 -11.49 -2.97
N SER A 106 -5.36 -11.24 -1.92
CA SER A 106 -5.80 -10.49 -0.74
C SER A 106 -6.13 -9.03 -1.07
N LEU A 107 -5.31 -8.37 -1.90
CA LEU A 107 -5.55 -7.00 -2.36
C LEU A 107 -6.84 -6.89 -3.16
N TYR A 108 -7.12 -7.86 -4.02
CA TYR A 108 -8.35 -7.94 -4.80
C TYR A 108 -9.57 -8.10 -3.88
N LYS A 109 -9.48 -8.95 -2.86
CA LYS A 109 -10.53 -9.08 -1.82
C LYS A 109 -10.73 -7.76 -1.08
N ALA A 110 -9.66 -7.09 -0.66
CA ALA A 110 -9.72 -5.79 0.00
C ALA A 110 -10.40 -4.72 -0.89
N LYS A 111 -10.09 -4.68 -2.19
CA LYS A 111 -10.75 -3.79 -3.16
C LYS A 111 -12.25 -4.06 -3.23
N LYS A 112 -12.68 -5.33 -3.15
CA LYS A 112 -14.11 -5.72 -3.13
C LYS A 112 -14.83 -5.36 -1.84
N LEU A 113 -14.12 -5.24 -0.72
CA LEU A 113 -14.69 -4.82 0.57
C LEU A 113 -14.90 -3.31 0.70
N GLY A 114 -14.63 -2.54 -0.36
CA GLY A 114 -14.86 -1.09 -0.37
C GLY A 114 -13.59 -0.24 -0.39
N LYS A 115 -12.40 -0.86 -0.57
CA LYS A 115 -11.09 -0.17 -0.58
C LYS A 115 -10.74 0.44 0.79
N ASN A 116 -9.64 1.20 0.88
CA ASN A 116 -9.15 1.82 2.11
C ASN A 116 -9.07 0.86 3.31
N CYS A 117 -8.64 -0.38 3.04
CA CYS A 117 -8.58 -1.45 4.02
C CYS A 117 -7.41 -2.38 3.73
N VAL A 118 -7.14 -3.27 4.69
CA VAL A 118 -6.10 -4.30 4.57
C VAL A 118 -6.72 -5.68 4.78
N VAL A 119 -6.34 -6.62 3.93
CA VAL A 119 -6.71 -8.03 3.99
C VAL A 119 -5.46 -8.90 4.00
#